data_AF-A0A7S1PTQ3-F1
#
_entry.id   AF-A0A7S1PTQ3-F1
#
_cell.length_a   1.000
_cell.length_b   1.000
_cell.length_c   1.000
_cell.angle_alpha   90.00
_cell.angle_beta   90.00
_cell.angle_gamma   90.00
#
_symmetry.space_group_name_H-M   'P 1'
#
loop_
_entity.id
_entity.type
_entity.pdbx_description
1 polymer ?
#
loop_
_entity_poly.entity_id
_entity_poly.type
_entity_poly.pdbx_seq_one_letter_code
_entity_poly.pdbx_strand_id
1 'polypeptide(L)'
;ELWAPLARTLEEAIGHHALLVNTKQLIADGWDTSDDFGASLRQALDTIKDESGVPLSRYGLLSNIIVDASRFGYPGAIRGRANEDLDITLAQRTTILAAREGGWPSFRAAWIELL
;
A
#
# COMPACT_ATOMS: atom_id res chain seq x y z
N GLU A 1 -10.82 35.92 15.53
CA GLU A 1 -11.16 34.54 15.96
C GLU A 1 -10.89 33.46 14.90
N LEU A 2 -10.13 33.74 13.82
CA LEU A 2 -9.84 32.75 12.76
C LEU A 2 -8.68 31.78 13.07
N TRP A 3 -7.96 31.98 14.17
CA TRP A 3 -6.75 31.22 14.50
C TRP A 3 -7.03 29.82 15.07
N ALA A 4 -8.09 29.67 15.87
CA ALA A 4 -8.41 28.36 16.47
C ALA A 4 -8.84 27.31 15.43
N PRO A 5 -9.66 27.63 14.40
CA PRO A 5 -9.94 26.68 13.32
C PRO A 5 -8.68 26.30 12.53
N LEU A 6 -7.82 27.28 12.23
CA LEU A 6 -6.62 27.08 11.40
C LEU A 6 -5.58 26.21 12.12
N ALA A 7 -5.36 26.44 13.42
CA ALA A 7 -4.46 25.65 14.25
C ALA A 7 -4.90 24.18 14.29
N ARG A 8 -6.19 23.93 14.48
CA ARG A 8 -6.76 22.57 14.47
C ARG A 8 -6.57 21.87 13.12
N THR A 9 -6.79 22.57 12.01
CA THR A 9 -6.58 21.98 10.67
C THR A 9 -5.12 21.67 10.38
N LEU A 10 -4.20 22.50 10.90
CA LEU A 10 -2.75 22.26 10.83
C LEU A 10 -2.32 21.07 11.69
N GLU A 11 -2.85 20.95 12.90
CA GLU A 11 -2.62 19.80 13.78
C GLU A 11 -3.12 18.50 13.15
N GLU A 12 -4.31 18.51 12.55
CA GLU A 12 -4.85 17.38 11.78
C GLU A 12 -3.95 17.01 10.59
N ALA A 13 -3.47 18.01 9.83
CA ALA A 13 -2.59 17.78 8.69
C ALA A 13 -1.22 17.21 9.09
N ILE A 14 -0.65 17.70 10.19
CA ILE A 14 0.61 17.18 10.76
C ILE A 14 0.41 15.75 11.27
N GLY A 15 -0.71 15.48 11.96
CA GLY A 15 -1.09 14.14 12.40
C GLY A 15 -1.18 13.17 11.23
N HIS A 16 -1.86 13.55 10.15
CA HIS A 16 -1.95 12.74 8.92
C HIS A 16 -0.59 12.54 8.23
N HIS A 17 0.30 13.53 8.27
CA HIS A 17 1.63 13.40 7.68
C HIS A 17 2.52 12.43 8.47
N ALA A 18 2.55 12.55 9.80
CA ALA A 18 3.25 11.61 10.68
C ALA A 18 2.73 10.18 10.48
N LEU A 19 1.41 10.04 10.31
CA LEU A 19 0.74 8.80 9.95
C LEU A 19 1.32 8.18 8.68
N LEU A 20 1.35 8.95 7.58
CA LEU A 20 1.84 8.48 6.28
C LEU A 20 3.31 8.10 6.32
N VAL A 21 4.13 8.83 7.10
CA VAL A 21 5.54 8.52 7.30
C VAL A 21 5.70 7.20 8.07
N ASN A 22 4.94 6.99 9.15
CA ASN A 22 4.98 5.76 9.92
C ASN A 22 4.46 4.57 9.11
N THR A 23 3.36 4.71 8.36
CA THR A 23 2.88 3.66 7.44
C THR A 23 3.95 3.32 6.42
N LYS A 24 4.59 4.34 5.82
CA LYS A 24 5.65 4.13 4.84
C LYS A 24 6.85 3.40 5.45
N GLN A 25 7.26 3.74 6.66
CA GLN A 25 8.38 3.09 7.35
C GLN A 25 8.04 1.63 7.69
N LEU A 26 6.87 1.38 8.27
CA LEU A 26 6.38 0.02 8.57
C LEU A 26 6.25 -0.84 7.31
N ILE A 27 5.75 -0.26 6.22
CA ILE A 27 5.70 -0.93 4.91
C ILE A 27 7.12 -1.23 4.43
N ALA A 28 8.03 -0.25 4.45
CA ALA A 28 9.40 -0.43 3.96
C ALA A 28 10.16 -1.51 4.75
N ASP A 29 9.99 -1.55 6.07
CA ASP A 29 10.65 -2.51 6.95
C ASP A 29 10.05 -3.93 6.80
N GLY A 30 8.74 -4.04 6.55
CA GLY A 30 8.04 -5.31 6.30
C GLY A 30 8.07 -5.80 4.84
N TRP A 31 8.44 -4.95 3.89
CA TRP A 31 8.42 -5.25 2.44
C TRP A 31 9.44 -6.32 2.05
N ASP A 32 10.58 -6.35 2.75
CA ASP A 32 11.76 -7.11 2.33
C ASP A 32 11.82 -8.53 2.94
N THR A 33 10.92 -8.87 3.89
CA THR A 33 11.19 -9.98 4.82
C THR A 33 10.08 -11.02 5.06
N SER A 34 8.83 -10.91 4.60
CA SER A 34 7.83 -11.91 5.06
C SER A 34 6.70 -12.32 4.12
N ASP A 35 6.28 -13.57 4.33
CA ASP A 35 4.98 -14.16 3.94
C ASP A 35 3.78 -13.43 4.59
N ASP A 36 4.02 -12.49 5.52
CA ASP A 36 3.00 -11.87 6.38
C ASP A 36 2.88 -10.34 6.24
N PHE A 37 3.29 -9.82 5.07
CA PHE A 37 3.16 -8.40 4.71
C PHE A 37 1.73 -7.87 4.92
N GLY A 38 0.72 -8.69 4.60
CA GLY A 38 -0.68 -8.32 4.75
C GLY A 38 -1.09 -8.09 6.21
N ALA A 39 -0.66 -8.95 7.15
CA ALA A 39 -0.95 -8.74 8.56
C ALA A 39 -0.19 -7.54 9.12
N SER A 40 1.08 -7.38 8.73
CA SER A 40 1.91 -6.23 9.14
C SER A 40 1.29 -4.90 8.71
N LEU A 41 0.78 -4.82 7.48
CA LEU A 41 0.11 -3.63 6.96
C LEU A 41 -1.21 -3.36 7.69
N ARG A 42 -2.01 -4.40 7.97
CA ARG A 42 -3.25 -4.23 8.75
C ARG A 42 -2.95 -3.76 10.18
N GLN A 43 -1.96 -4.34 10.85
CA GLN A 43 -1.52 -3.92 12.17
C GLN A 43 -1.05 -2.46 12.19
N ALA A 44 -0.31 -2.04 11.17
CA ALA A 44 0.10 -0.64 11.03
C ALA A 44 -1.11 0.30 10.91
N LEU A 45 -2.10 -0.07 10.08
CA LEU A 45 -3.33 0.70 9.91
C LEU A 45 -4.21 0.73 11.17
N ASP A 46 -4.27 -0.37 11.93
CA ASP A 46 -4.99 -0.42 13.21
C ASP A 46 -4.31 0.43 14.28
N THR A 47 -2.98 0.38 14.38
CA THR A 47 -2.21 1.24 15.29
C THR A 47 -2.49 2.71 14.99
N ILE A 48 -2.52 3.07 13.71
CA ILE A 48 -2.84 4.40 13.20
C ILE A 48 -4.26 4.84 13.58
N LYS A 49 -5.23 3.95 13.41
CA LYS A 49 -6.62 4.20 13.79
C LYS A 49 -6.75 4.46 15.29
N ASP A 50 -6.04 3.68 16.10
CA ASP A 50 -6.07 3.80 17.56
C ASP A 50 -5.37 5.08 18.04
N GLU A 51 -4.23 5.45 17.45
CA GLU A 51 -3.47 6.66 17.82
C GLU A 51 -4.13 7.95 17.37
N SER A 52 -4.73 7.97 16.17
CA SER A 52 -5.37 9.17 15.62
C SER A 52 -6.79 9.40 16.15
N GLY A 53 -7.46 8.34 16.63
CA GLY A 53 -8.89 8.37 16.95
C GLY A 53 -9.79 8.60 15.73
N VAL A 54 -9.23 8.57 14.51
CA VAL A 54 -9.94 8.78 13.25
C VAL A 54 -10.20 7.41 12.60
N PRO A 55 -11.44 7.11 12.19
CA PRO A 55 -11.73 5.84 11.53
C PRO A 55 -11.04 5.75 10.17
N LEU A 56 -10.52 4.57 9.82
CA LEU A 56 -9.85 4.32 8.53
C LEU A 56 -10.67 4.74 7.31
N SER A 57 -12.00 4.70 7.38
CA SER A 57 -12.92 5.15 6.32
C SER A 57 -12.83 6.65 5.98
N ARG A 58 -12.20 7.46 6.83
CA ARG A 58 -11.92 8.88 6.54
C ARG A 58 -10.62 9.08 5.76
N TYR A 59 -9.80 8.04 5.65
CA TYR A 59 -8.57 8.07 4.87
C TYR A 59 -8.85 7.49 3.47
N GLY A 60 -8.64 8.29 2.44
CA GLY A 60 -8.65 7.81 1.05
C GLY A 60 -7.36 7.04 0.76
N LEU A 61 -7.33 5.76 1.12
CA LEU A 61 -6.18 4.89 0.83
C LEU A 61 -6.35 4.28 -0.56
N LEU A 62 -5.48 4.69 -1.49
CA LEU A 62 -5.37 4.07 -2.80
C LEU A 62 -4.09 3.25 -2.83
N SER A 63 -4.22 2.01 -3.27
CA SER A 63 -3.11 1.05 -3.34
C SER A 63 -2.96 0.57 -4.77
N ASN A 64 -1.71 0.43 -5.23
CA ASN A 64 -1.41 -0.07 -6.57
C ASN A 64 -0.18 -0.97 -6.54
N ILE A 65 -0.18 -1.99 -7.40
CA ILE A 65 0.96 -2.88 -7.56
C ILE A 65 1.87 -2.33 -8.65
N ILE A 66 3.16 -2.23 -8.35
CA ILE A 66 4.18 -1.82 -9.30
C ILE A 66 5.24 -2.91 -9.35
N VAL A 67 5.54 -3.40 -10.54
CA VAL A 67 6.56 -4.42 -10.76
C VAL A 67 7.63 -3.89 -11.67
N ASP A 68 8.90 -4.00 -11.25
CA ASP A 68 10.03 -3.74 -12.13
C ASP A 68 10.20 -4.91 -13.12
N ALA A 69 9.96 -4.63 -14.40
CA ALA A 69 10.04 -5.62 -15.46
C ALA A 69 11.48 -5.91 -15.92
N SER A 70 12.47 -5.16 -15.41
CA SER A 70 13.89 -5.36 -15.74
C SER A 70 14.35 -6.78 -15.43
N ARG A 71 13.77 -7.39 -14.39
CA ARG A 71 14.01 -8.79 -14.00
C ARG A 71 13.58 -9.82 -15.05
N PHE A 72 12.70 -9.43 -15.97
CA PHE A 72 12.26 -10.25 -17.09
C PHE A 72 12.92 -9.85 -18.42
N GLY A 73 13.91 -8.95 -18.40
CA GLY A 73 14.58 -8.44 -19.60
C GLY A 73 13.86 -7.31 -20.32
N TYR A 74 12.83 -6.71 -19.70
CA TYR A 74 12.09 -5.57 -20.28
C TYR A 74 12.41 -4.28 -19.52
N PRO A 75 12.72 -3.16 -20.19
CA PRO A 75 12.97 -1.91 -19.50
C PRO A 75 11.67 -1.32 -18.92
N GLY A 76 11.73 -0.89 -17.66
CA GLY A 76 10.68 -0.09 -17.02
C GLY A 76 9.83 -0.84 -16.00
N ALA A 77 8.85 -0.13 -15.44
CA ALA A 77 7.93 -0.66 -14.44
C ALA A 77 6.52 -0.85 -15.03
N ILE A 78 5.88 -1.96 -14.70
CA ILE A 78 4.49 -2.25 -15.05
C ILE A 78 3.63 -1.87 -13.85
N ARG A 79 2.58 -1.08 -14.10
CA ARG A 79 1.68 -0.56 -13.06
C ARG A 79 0.31 -1.22 -13.16
N GLY A 80 -0.15 -1.77 -12.05
CA GLY A 80 -1.47 -2.34 -11.91
C GLY A 80 -2.52 -1.25 -11.71
N ARG A 81 -3.79 -1.66 -11.72
CA ARG A 81 -4.91 -0.77 -11.40
C ARG A 81 -4.86 -0.36 -9.93
N ALA A 82 -5.17 0.89 -9.64
CA ALA A 82 -5.32 1.34 -8.26
C ALA A 82 -6.64 0.82 -7.66
N ASN A 83 -6.61 0.41 -6.40
CA ASN A 83 -7.76 -0.06 -5.65
C ASN A 83 -7.81 0.56 -4.25
N GLU A 84 -9.02 0.86 -3.79
CA GLU A 84 -9.31 1.34 -2.43
C GLU A 84 -9.46 0.19 -1.43
N ASP A 85 -9.77 -1.01 -1.92
CA ASP A 85 -9.86 -2.22 -1.12
C ASP A 85 -8.46 -2.84 -0.95
N LEU A 86 -7.95 -2.78 0.28
CA LEU A 86 -6.66 -3.34 0.65
C LEU A 86 -6.60 -4.86 0.46
N ASP A 87 -7.67 -5.58 0.76
CA ASP A 87 -7.69 -7.04 0.68
C ASP A 87 -7.58 -7.50 -0.77
N ILE A 88 -8.24 -6.78 -1.69
CA ILE A 88 -8.07 -7.02 -3.12
C ILE A 88 -6.62 -6.80 -3.53
N THR A 89 -5.99 -5.68 -3.13
CA THR A 89 -4.60 -5.40 -3.49
C THR A 89 -3.62 -6.43 -2.91
N LEU A 90 -3.85 -6.89 -1.68
CA LEU A 90 -3.04 -7.95 -1.08
C LEU A 90 -3.20 -9.28 -1.82
N ALA A 91 -4.42 -9.66 -2.20
CA ALA A 91 -4.67 -10.86 -3.00
C ALA A 91 -3.97 -10.77 -4.36
N GLN A 92 -4.07 -9.61 -5.03
CA GLN A 92 -3.37 -9.34 -6.28
C GLN A 92 -1.84 -9.45 -6.13
N ARG A 93 -1.26 -8.93 -5.04
CA ARG A 93 0.18 -9.05 -4.74
C ARG A 93 0.57 -10.51 -4.62
N THR A 94 -0.18 -11.30 -3.85
CA THR A 94 0.08 -12.73 -3.67
C THR A 94 0.04 -13.48 -4.99
N THR A 95 -0.97 -13.24 -5.83
CA THR A 95 -1.09 -13.85 -7.16
C THR A 95 0.11 -13.52 -8.04
N ILE A 96 0.54 -12.24 -8.08
CA ILE A 96 1.68 -11.82 -8.87
C ILE A 96 3.00 -12.41 -8.37
N LEU A 97 3.20 -12.47 -7.06
CA LEU A 97 4.40 -13.08 -6.49
C LEU A 97 4.46 -14.58 -6.76
N ALA A 98 3.34 -15.29 -6.65
CA ALA A 98 3.27 -16.71 -7.00
C ALA A 98 3.54 -16.94 -8.50
N ALA A 99 2.94 -16.12 -9.39
CA ALA A 99 3.15 -16.21 -10.83
C ALA A 99 4.58 -15.87 -11.26
N ARG A 100 5.28 -15.02 -10.49
CA ARG A 100 6.68 -14.66 -10.74
C ARG A 100 7.61 -15.89 -10.69
N GLU A 101 7.35 -16.86 -9.81
CA GLU A 101 8.12 -18.10 -9.73
C GLU A 101 8.02 -18.94 -11.03
N GLY A 102 6.93 -18.79 -11.78
CA GLY A 102 6.73 -19.41 -13.10
C GLY A 102 7.38 -18.67 -14.28
N GLY A 103 8.13 -17.60 -14.01
CA GLY A 103 8.79 -16.78 -15.04
C GLY A 103 7.82 -15.89 -15.83
N TRP A 104 8.34 -15.25 -16.89
CA TRP A 104 7.62 -14.22 -17.65
C TRP A 104 6.24 -14.64 -18.19
N PRO A 105 6.05 -15.84 -18.78
CA PRO A 105 4.74 -16.23 -19.31
C PRO A 105 3.66 -16.32 -18.21
N SER A 106 4.00 -16.93 -17.06
CA SER A 106 3.08 -17.06 -15.92
C SER A 106 2.78 -15.69 -15.31
N PHE A 107 3.81 -14.88 -15.08
CA PHE A 107 3.67 -13.50 -14.63
C PHE A 107 2.74 -12.69 -15.53
N ARG A 108 2.97 -12.72 -16.86
CA ARG A 108 2.17 -11.97 -17.83
C ARG A 108 0.71 -12.39 -17.83
N ALA A 109 0.43 -13.69 -17.74
CA ALA A 109 -0.95 -14.20 -17.68
C ALA A 109 -1.66 -13.68 -16.43
N ALA A 110 -1.04 -13.84 -15.26
CA ALA A 110 -1.57 -13.31 -14.01
C ALA A 110 -1.77 -11.79 -14.08
N TRP A 111 -0.82 -11.05 -14.66
CA TRP A 111 -0.94 -9.61 -14.81
C TRP A 111 -2.13 -9.18 -15.67
N ILE A 112 -2.40 -9.89 -16.78
CA ILE A 112 -3.54 -9.61 -17.66
C ILE A 112 -4.87 -9.85 -16.93
N GLU A 113 -4.95 -10.87 -16.07
CA GLU A 113 -6.17 -11.14 -15.28
C GLU A 113 -6.46 -10.06 -14.23
N LEU A 114 -5.44 -9.31 -13.81
CA LEU A 114 -5.57 -8.26 -12.79
C LEU A 114 -5.86 -6.85 -13.34
N LEU A 115 -5.79 -6.66 -14.67
CA LEU A 115 -6.08 -5.40 -15.36
C LEU A 115 -7.57 -5.28 -15.71
#